data_AF-A0A2R6MAV7-F1
#
_entry.id   AF-A0A2R6MAV7-F1
#
_cell.length_a   1.000
_cell.length_b   1.000
_cell.length_c   1.000
_cell.angle_alpha   90.00
_cell.angle_beta   90.00
_cell.angle_gamma   90.00
#
_symmetry.space_group_name_H-M   'P 1'
#
loop_
_entity.id
_entity.type
_entity.pdbx_description
1 polymer ?
#
loop_
_entity_poly.entity_id
_entity_poly.type
_entity_poly.pdbx_seq_one_letter_code
_entity_poly.pdbx_strand_id
1 'polypeptide(L)'
;MTALGVAGIGASSGATARSLARMLTVKGTGEYTEYALSVSGDLAEQADLSGEDDVSGSTATGAVAAGRDSYRFSGAITGFDLSGDATLLIDGERTDPADLSTRTLAIEGVDTYTEYAFSASGGISPRDGLTGEDHIHADGKRASGAVAAGRDSYRFSGEITAFSMSSDAKLFLDGVEVDITSLLSHTLAIQGTGPRADYSLHVSGGIAGKNGHSGEDDIDIERGRVDGAVGGGRDSYAFSGDLLDFDLDGDADVFLDGDRL
;
A
#
# COMPACT_ATOMS: atom_id res chain seq x y z
N MET A 1 20.73 -67.99 6.94
CA MET A 1 21.37 -66.66 6.82
C MET A 1 21.05 -66.19 5.41
N THR A 2 20.34 -65.11 5.13
CA THR A 2 20.07 -63.87 5.85
C THR A 2 18.84 -63.22 5.20
N ALA A 3 17.98 -62.63 6.01
CA ALA A 3 16.91 -61.74 5.56
C ALA A 3 17.52 -60.38 5.15
N LEU A 4 16.94 -59.72 4.14
CA LEU A 4 16.99 -58.27 4.03
C LEU A 4 15.57 -57.76 3.82
N GLY A 5 15.05 -57.11 4.86
CA GLY A 5 13.91 -56.22 4.76
C GLY A 5 14.36 -54.89 4.15
N VAL A 6 13.49 -54.28 3.35
CA VAL A 6 13.60 -52.87 2.98
C VAL A 6 12.53 -52.14 3.78
N ALA A 7 12.97 -51.44 4.82
CA ALA A 7 12.18 -50.51 5.58
C ALA A 7 11.93 -49.26 4.71
N GLY A 8 10.67 -48.86 4.60
CA GLY A 8 10.32 -47.54 4.11
C GLY A 8 10.77 -46.45 5.10
N ILE A 9 11.10 -45.29 4.55
CA ILE A 9 11.19 -44.05 5.32
C ILE A 9 10.60 -42.96 4.43
N GLY A 10 9.34 -42.63 4.71
CA GLY A 10 8.70 -41.41 4.26
C GLY A 10 8.99 -40.27 5.23
N ALA A 11 8.77 -39.06 4.70
CA ALA A 11 8.69 -37.77 5.36
C ALA A 11 9.99 -37.12 5.86
N SER A 12 10.34 -36.00 5.22
CA SER A 12 10.28 -34.70 5.90
C SER A 12 10.31 -33.58 4.85
N SER A 13 9.13 -33.10 4.45
CA SER A 13 8.98 -31.79 3.82
C SER A 13 9.21 -30.71 4.88
N GLY A 14 10.49 -30.47 5.17
CA GLY A 14 10.93 -29.38 6.04
C GLY A 14 10.74 -28.05 5.33
N ALA A 15 9.55 -27.46 5.45
CA ALA A 15 9.43 -26.01 5.39
C ALA A 15 10.29 -25.46 6.54
N THR A 16 11.47 -24.96 6.21
CA THR A 16 12.44 -24.49 7.20
C THR A 16 11.87 -23.29 7.96
N ALA A 17 11.92 -23.34 9.29
CA ALA A 17 11.40 -22.38 10.28
C ALA A 17 11.98 -20.93 10.25
N ARG A 18 12.37 -20.42 9.08
CA ARG A 18 12.48 -18.98 8.78
C ARG A 18 11.33 -18.66 7.81
N SER A 19 10.31 -17.86 8.12
CA SER A 19 10.15 -16.90 9.22
C SER A 19 8.67 -16.52 9.38
N LEU A 20 7.83 -17.44 9.87
CA LEU A 20 6.46 -17.11 10.32
C LEU A 20 6.53 -16.34 11.66
N ALA A 21 7.12 -15.14 11.61
CA ALA A 21 7.48 -14.35 12.77
C ALA A 21 6.26 -13.71 13.44
N ARG A 22 5.19 -13.51 12.66
CA ARG A 22 4.00 -12.80 13.10
C ARG A 22 2.90 -13.76 13.50
N MET A 23 2.07 -13.34 14.44
CA MET A 23 0.94 -14.12 14.95
C MET A 23 -0.33 -13.29 14.87
N LEU A 24 -1.37 -13.83 14.23
CA LEU A 24 -2.73 -13.32 14.33
C LEU A 24 -3.50 -14.18 15.32
N THR A 25 -4.22 -13.56 16.24
CA THR A 25 -5.20 -14.23 17.09
C THR A 25 -6.57 -13.62 16.86
N VAL A 26 -7.56 -14.46 16.54
CA VAL A 26 -8.97 -14.10 16.45
C VAL A 26 -9.63 -14.61 17.72
N LYS A 27 -10.18 -13.72 18.55
CA LYS A 27 -10.83 -14.10 19.81
C LYS A 27 -12.31 -13.73 19.75
N GLY A 28 -13.17 -14.74 19.81
CA GLY A 28 -14.61 -14.50 19.80
C GLY A 28 -15.13 -13.87 21.10
N THR A 29 -16.29 -13.22 20.99
CA THR A 29 -16.94 -12.48 22.09
C THR A 29 -18.12 -13.23 22.71
N GLY A 30 -18.41 -14.44 22.24
CA GLY A 30 -19.48 -15.32 22.72
C GLY A 30 -20.52 -15.65 21.65
N GLU A 31 -20.68 -14.81 20.63
CA GLU A 31 -21.53 -15.08 19.46
C GLU A 31 -20.72 -15.73 18.33
N TYR A 32 -21.37 -16.63 17.58
CA TYR A 32 -20.74 -17.31 16.45
C TYR A 32 -20.37 -16.29 15.36
N THR A 33 -19.08 -16.21 15.05
CA THR A 33 -18.48 -15.22 14.17
C THR A 33 -17.54 -15.92 13.20
N GLU A 34 -17.79 -15.75 11.91
CA GLU A 34 -16.98 -16.33 10.84
C GLU A 34 -15.94 -15.33 10.34
N TYR A 35 -14.80 -15.81 9.89
CA TYR A 35 -13.77 -14.97 9.30
C TYR A 35 -13.04 -15.64 8.12
N ALA A 36 -12.43 -14.80 7.29
CA ALA A 36 -11.48 -15.20 6.27
C ALA A 36 -10.23 -14.32 6.35
N LEU A 37 -9.06 -14.92 6.14
CA LEU A 37 -7.75 -14.30 6.23
C LEU A 37 -6.96 -14.58 4.96
N SER A 38 -6.23 -13.58 4.48
CA SER A 38 -5.20 -13.72 3.44
C SER A 38 -3.92 -12.98 3.81
N VAL A 39 -2.77 -13.54 3.43
CA VAL A 39 -1.44 -12.95 3.64
C VAL A 39 -0.61 -12.96 2.35
N SER A 40 0.41 -12.10 2.27
CA SER A 40 1.34 -12.06 1.15
C SER A 40 2.42 -13.16 1.19
N GLY A 41 2.65 -13.75 2.37
CA GLY A 41 3.63 -14.80 2.57
C GLY A 41 3.02 -16.17 2.87
N ASP A 42 3.70 -16.92 3.70
CA ASP A 42 3.26 -18.23 4.17
C ASP A 42 2.30 -18.07 5.36
N LEU A 43 1.31 -18.97 5.46
CA LEU A 43 0.36 -19.05 6.57
C LEU A 43 0.37 -20.47 7.15
N ALA A 44 0.35 -20.57 8.47
CA ALA A 44 0.24 -21.85 9.15
C ALA A 44 -0.65 -21.75 10.39
N GLU A 45 -1.34 -22.86 10.68
CA GLU A 45 -2.04 -23.06 11.93
C GLU A 45 -1.07 -22.96 13.11
N GLN A 46 -1.56 -22.43 14.24
CA GLN A 46 -0.78 -22.40 15.47
C GLN A 46 -1.49 -23.13 16.61
N ALA A 47 -2.63 -22.62 17.06
CA ALA A 47 -3.25 -23.06 18.30
C ALA A 47 -4.74 -22.71 18.35
N ASP A 48 -5.47 -23.53 19.09
CA ASP A 48 -6.88 -23.35 19.45
C ASP A 48 -7.88 -23.42 18.27
N LEU A 49 -7.41 -23.77 17.06
CA LEU A 49 -8.29 -24.09 15.92
C LEU A 49 -9.18 -25.31 16.22
N SER A 50 -10.38 -25.25 15.66
CA SER A 50 -11.41 -26.27 15.65
C SER A 50 -11.44 -27.04 14.32
N GLY A 51 -12.37 -27.99 14.18
CA GLY A 51 -12.57 -28.72 12.93
C GLY A 51 -13.30 -27.91 11.83
N GLU A 52 -13.75 -26.69 12.14
CA GLU A 52 -14.41 -25.77 11.21
C GLU A 52 -13.39 -24.86 10.50
N ASP A 53 -12.14 -24.84 10.96
CA ASP A 53 -11.09 -24.00 10.39
C ASP A 53 -10.32 -24.74 9.29
N ASP A 54 -9.97 -24.00 8.24
CA ASP A 54 -9.19 -24.50 7.10
C ASP A 54 -8.06 -23.53 6.79
N VAL A 55 -6.86 -24.08 6.56
CA VAL A 55 -5.70 -23.31 6.07
C VAL A 55 -5.24 -23.89 4.76
N SER A 56 -5.23 -23.05 3.73
CA SER A 56 -4.83 -23.43 2.38
C SER A 56 -3.91 -22.37 1.78
N GLY A 57 -2.63 -22.74 1.63
CA GLY A 57 -1.60 -21.85 1.09
C GLY A 57 -1.41 -20.60 1.96
N SER A 58 -1.73 -19.44 1.41
CA SER A 58 -1.64 -18.13 2.08
C SER A 58 -3.00 -17.61 2.59
N THR A 59 -3.99 -18.50 2.69
CA THR A 59 -5.36 -18.16 3.11
C THR A 59 -5.88 -19.09 4.19
N ALA A 60 -6.77 -18.57 5.04
CA ALA A 60 -7.49 -19.35 6.03
C ALA A 60 -8.94 -18.90 6.14
N THR A 61 -9.82 -19.83 6.48
CA THR A 61 -11.20 -19.55 6.90
C THR A 61 -11.46 -20.23 8.23
N GLY A 62 -12.30 -19.64 9.07
CA GLY A 62 -12.61 -20.20 10.37
C GLY A 62 -13.77 -19.53 11.08
N ALA A 63 -14.07 -20.01 12.28
CA ALA A 63 -15.13 -19.47 13.11
C ALA A 63 -14.83 -19.51 14.61
N VAL A 64 -15.15 -18.42 15.30
CA VAL A 64 -15.03 -18.32 16.77
C VAL A 64 -16.37 -18.02 17.42
N ALA A 65 -16.54 -18.48 18.66
CA ALA A 65 -17.63 -18.07 19.55
C ALA A 65 -17.07 -17.54 20.88
N ALA A 66 -16.97 -18.38 21.92
CA ALA A 66 -16.26 -18.02 23.16
C ALA A 66 -14.75 -18.37 23.13
N GLY A 67 -14.32 -19.08 22.07
CA GLY A 67 -12.95 -19.53 21.85
C GLY A 67 -12.08 -18.49 21.17
N ARG A 68 -10.93 -18.95 20.69
CA ARG A 68 -10.01 -18.16 19.88
C ARG A 68 -9.28 -19.08 18.91
N ASP A 69 -8.85 -18.54 17.80
CA ASP A 69 -7.99 -19.23 16.84
C ASP A 69 -6.71 -18.42 16.67
N SER A 70 -5.60 -19.10 16.37
CA SER A 70 -4.32 -18.43 16.16
C SER A 70 -3.57 -19.01 14.97
N TYR A 71 -3.02 -18.10 14.17
CA TYR A 71 -2.25 -18.39 12.96
C TYR A 71 -0.88 -17.73 13.04
N ARG A 72 0.14 -18.43 12.55
CA ARG A 72 1.45 -17.82 12.28
C ARG A 72 1.56 -17.47 10.80
N PHE A 73 2.10 -16.30 10.50
CA PHE A 73 2.27 -15.85 9.14
C PHE A 73 3.62 -15.15 8.90
N SER A 74 4.05 -15.14 7.64
CA SER A 74 5.12 -14.28 7.14
C SER A 74 4.53 -13.23 6.19
N GLY A 75 5.29 -12.16 5.93
CA GLY A 75 4.80 -11.03 5.13
C GLY A 75 3.76 -10.18 5.86
N ALA A 76 2.75 -9.72 5.13
CA ALA A 76 1.69 -8.83 5.61
C ALA A 76 0.31 -9.45 5.38
N ILE A 77 -0.66 -9.07 6.23
CA ILE A 77 -2.08 -9.41 6.00
C ILE A 77 -2.57 -8.60 4.81
N THR A 78 -3.08 -9.26 3.78
CA THR A 78 -3.57 -8.64 2.53
C THR A 78 -5.09 -8.52 2.49
N GLY A 79 -5.78 -9.13 3.45
CA GLY A 79 -7.22 -9.03 3.60
C GLY A 79 -7.73 -9.83 4.79
N PHE A 80 -8.72 -9.27 5.47
CA PHE A 80 -9.45 -9.92 6.56
C PHE A 80 -10.93 -9.58 6.45
N ASP A 81 -11.77 -10.60 6.37
CA ASP A 81 -13.22 -10.46 6.38
C ASP A 81 -13.76 -11.04 7.70
N LEU A 82 -14.69 -10.34 8.33
CA LEU A 82 -15.30 -10.73 9.59
C LEU A 82 -16.82 -10.59 9.51
N SER A 83 -17.53 -11.69 9.77
CA SER A 83 -18.99 -11.74 9.81
C SER A 83 -19.44 -12.01 11.25
N GLY A 84 -19.55 -10.94 12.03
CA GLY A 84 -19.85 -10.98 13.47
C GLY A 84 -18.95 -10.02 14.25
N ASP A 85 -18.68 -10.36 15.52
CA ASP A 85 -17.81 -9.56 16.40
C ASP A 85 -16.72 -10.44 17.01
N ALA A 86 -15.47 -10.03 16.81
CA ALA A 86 -14.30 -10.69 17.36
C ALA A 86 -13.25 -9.64 17.73
N THR A 87 -12.48 -9.95 18.77
CA THR A 87 -11.26 -9.22 19.10
C THR A 87 -10.10 -9.78 18.29
N LEU A 88 -9.49 -8.95 17.45
CA LEU A 88 -8.25 -9.29 16.76
C LEU A 88 -7.03 -8.82 17.52
N LEU A 89 -6.01 -9.66 17.55
CA LEU A 89 -4.69 -9.30 18.04
C LEU A 89 -3.63 -9.69 16.99
N ILE A 90 -2.75 -8.75 16.66
CA ILE A 90 -1.54 -9.01 15.88
C ILE A 90 -0.35 -8.89 16.83
N ASP A 91 0.42 -9.97 16.96
CA ASP A 91 1.59 -10.03 17.84
C ASP A 91 1.26 -9.67 19.32
N GLY A 92 0.00 -9.89 19.72
CA GLY A 92 -0.52 -9.59 21.05
C GLY A 92 -1.11 -8.18 21.21
N GLU A 93 -1.02 -7.31 20.21
CA GLU A 93 -1.59 -5.97 20.21
C GLU A 93 -2.96 -5.98 19.53
N ARG A 94 -3.95 -5.29 20.13
CA ARG A 94 -5.30 -5.23 19.57
C ARG A 94 -5.31 -4.43 18.27
N THR A 95 -6.00 -4.94 17.25
CA THR A 95 -6.20 -4.27 15.95
C THR A 95 -7.70 -4.22 15.63
N ASP A 96 -8.14 -3.17 14.93
CA ASP A 96 -9.50 -3.10 14.41
C ASP A 96 -9.60 -3.99 13.15
N PRO A 97 -10.59 -4.91 13.06
CA PRO A 97 -10.83 -5.66 11.83
C PRO A 97 -10.97 -4.80 10.57
N ALA A 98 -11.53 -3.59 10.70
CA ALA A 98 -11.67 -2.66 9.58
C ALA A 98 -10.31 -2.26 9.00
N ASP A 99 -9.26 -2.15 9.82
CA ASP A 99 -7.90 -1.83 9.39
C ASP A 99 -7.25 -2.96 8.58
N LEU A 100 -7.83 -4.17 8.62
CA LEU A 100 -7.33 -5.33 7.89
C LEU A 100 -8.21 -5.71 6.69
N SER A 101 -9.35 -5.04 6.55
CA SER A 101 -10.27 -5.24 5.43
C SER A 101 -9.61 -4.99 4.08
N THR A 102 -10.02 -5.76 3.08
CA THR A 102 -9.48 -5.61 1.72
C THR A 102 -10.06 -4.37 1.05
N ARG A 103 -9.17 -3.47 0.66
CA ARG A 103 -9.43 -2.27 -0.13
C ARG A 103 -8.80 -2.38 -1.50
N THR A 104 -9.17 -1.49 -2.41
CA THR A 104 -8.62 -1.48 -3.76
C THR A 104 -8.19 -0.10 -4.19
N LEU A 105 -6.99 -0.01 -4.76
CA LEU A 105 -6.48 1.19 -5.40
C LEU A 105 -6.33 0.89 -6.88
N ALA A 106 -6.90 1.73 -7.73
CA ALA A 106 -6.64 1.69 -9.16
C ALA A 106 -6.06 3.03 -9.63
N ILE A 107 -5.03 2.95 -10.47
CA ILE A 107 -4.39 4.09 -11.11
C ILE A 107 -4.67 3.95 -12.60
N GLU A 108 -5.30 4.95 -13.21
CA GLU A 108 -5.67 4.96 -14.63
C GLU A 108 -4.97 6.11 -15.33
N GLY A 109 -4.12 5.77 -16.30
CA GLY A 109 -3.36 6.76 -17.05
C GLY A 109 -4.25 7.58 -17.99
N VAL A 110 -3.79 8.79 -18.29
CA VAL A 110 -4.48 9.77 -19.17
C VAL A 110 -3.65 10.13 -20.40
N ASP A 111 -3.11 9.11 -21.06
CA ASP A 111 -2.25 9.17 -22.25
C ASP A 111 -0.86 9.80 -22.05
N THR A 112 -0.46 10.02 -20.78
CA THR A 112 0.89 10.45 -20.40
C THR A 112 1.56 9.34 -19.61
N TYR A 113 2.81 8.99 -19.96
CA TYR A 113 3.57 7.99 -19.19
C TYR A 113 3.81 8.52 -17.78
N THR A 114 3.24 7.82 -16.81
CA THR A 114 3.14 8.25 -15.43
C THR A 114 3.62 7.12 -14.54
N GLU A 115 4.79 7.31 -13.95
CA GLU A 115 5.32 6.42 -12.93
C GLU A 115 4.63 6.73 -11.60
N TYR A 116 4.40 5.69 -10.80
CA TYR A 116 3.83 5.83 -9.48
C TYR A 116 4.51 4.90 -8.49
N ALA A 117 4.47 5.28 -7.23
CA ALA A 117 4.84 4.43 -6.11
C ALA A 117 3.90 4.70 -4.93
N PHE A 118 3.53 3.67 -4.18
CA PHE A 118 2.73 3.85 -2.97
C PHE A 118 3.07 2.83 -1.89
N SER A 119 2.75 3.19 -0.65
CA SER A 119 2.90 2.34 0.53
C SER A 119 1.57 2.20 1.26
N ALA A 120 1.30 1.03 1.83
CA ALA A 120 0.15 0.78 2.69
C ALA A 120 0.60 0.39 4.11
N SER A 121 -0.23 0.69 5.11
CA SER A 121 0.01 0.22 6.49
C SER A 121 -0.14 -1.31 6.59
N GLY A 122 -1.04 -1.88 5.79
CA GLY A 122 -1.24 -3.31 5.58
C GLY A 122 -0.51 -3.87 4.35
N GLY A 123 -0.91 -5.07 3.93
CA GLY A 123 -0.29 -5.78 2.81
C GLY A 123 -0.90 -5.40 1.47
N ILE A 124 -0.08 -5.41 0.41
CA ILE A 124 -0.45 -5.15 -0.98
C ILE A 124 -0.38 -6.46 -1.78
N SER A 125 -1.35 -6.68 -2.67
CA SER A 125 -1.39 -7.81 -3.60
C SER A 125 -1.90 -7.37 -4.98
N PRO A 126 -1.51 -8.07 -6.05
CA PRO A 126 -1.93 -7.69 -7.40
C PRO A 126 -3.44 -7.94 -7.58
N ARG A 127 -4.12 -7.12 -8.38
CA ARG A 127 -5.54 -7.33 -8.73
C ARG A 127 -5.74 -7.52 -10.23
N ASP A 128 -5.51 -6.49 -11.03
CA ASP A 128 -5.80 -6.48 -12.47
C ASP A 128 -4.96 -5.42 -13.19
N GLY A 129 -4.73 -5.61 -14.49
CA GLY A 129 -4.06 -4.63 -15.36
C GLY A 129 -2.53 -4.58 -15.27
N LEU A 130 -1.93 -5.13 -14.22
CA LEU A 130 -0.49 -5.13 -14.01
C LEU A 130 0.28 -5.83 -15.14
N THR A 131 1.42 -5.24 -15.48
CA THR A 131 2.37 -5.63 -16.51
C THR A 131 3.72 -6.01 -15.88
N GLY A 132 4.76 -6.14 -16.70
CA GLY A 132 6.13 -6.40 -16.22
C GLY A 132 6.83 -5.16 -15.63
N GLU A 133 6.28 -3.95 -15.81
CA GLU A 133 6.79 -2.72 -15.19
C GLU A 133 6.32 -2.59 -13.73
N ASP A 134 5.28 -3.32 -13.35
CA ASP A 134 4.67 -3.28 -12.03
C ASP A 134 5.36 -4.21 -11.05
N HIS A 135 5.57 -3.70 -9.82
CA HIS A 135 6.33 -4.40 -8.82
C HIS A 135 5.72 -4.20 -7.44
N ILE A 136 5.46 -5.31 -6.73
CA ILE A 136 5.19 -5.30 -5.30
C ILE A 136 6.48 -5.71 -4.59
N HIS A 137 6.95 -4.86 -3.68
CA HIS A 137 8.23 -5.07 -3.02
C HIS A 137 8.19 -6.26 -2.06
N ALA A 138 9.36 -6.80 -1.74
CA ALA A 138 9.50 -8.01 -0.91
C ALA A 138 8.92 -7.88 0.50
N ASP A 139 8.77 -6.65 1.02
CA ASP A 139 8.08 -6.39 2.29
C ASP A 139 6.55 -6.54 2.19
N GLY A 140 6.00 -6.60 0.98
CA GLY A 140 4.58 -6.68 0.68
C GLY A 140 3.80 -5.42 1.06
N LYS A 141 4.48 -4.30 1.32
CA LYS A 141 3.86 -3.04 1.79
C LYS A 141 4.08 -1.87 0.85
N ARG A 142 4.90 -2.06 -0.17
CA ARG A 142 5.17 -1.06 -1.21
C ARG A 142 4.88 -1.63 -2.58
N ALA A 143 4.39 -0.78 -3.46
CA ALA A 143 4.26 -1.10 -4.87
C ALA A 143 4.69 0.10 -5.72
N SER A 144 5.21 -0.19 -6.90
CA SER A 144 5.62 0.77 -7.91
C SER A 144 5.21 0.26 -9.29
N GLY A 145 4.98 1.16 -10.23
CA GLY A 145 4.63 0.81 -11.59
C GLY A 145 4.47 2.04 -12.47
N ALA A 146 3.90 1.86 -13.65
CA ALA A 146 3.64 2.96 -14.56
C ALA A 146 2.40 2.72 -15.42
N VAL A 147 1.65 3.80 -15.67
CA VAL A 147 0.50 3.81 -16.59
C VAL A 147 0.69 4.85 -17.69
N ALA A 148 0.06 4.62 -18.84
CA ALA A 148 -0.09 5.64 -19.89
C ALA A 148 -1.55 5.76 -20.32
N ALA A 149 -2.09 4.78 -21.06
CA ALA A 149 -3.52 4.67 -21.39
C ALA A 149 -4.22 3.50 -20.65
N GLY A 150 -3.43 2.74 -19.89
CA GLY A 150 -3.87 1.57 -19.14
C GLY A 150 -4.36 1.91 -17.74
N ARG A 151 -4.79 0.87 -17.03
CA ARG A 151 -5.16 0.94 -15.62
C ARG A 151 -4.50 -0.20 -14.88
N ASP A 152 -3.81 0.13 -13.80
CA ASP A 152 -3.28 -0.84 -12.86
C ASP A 152 -4.17 -0.87 -11.63
N SER A 153 -4.35 -2.04 -11.04
CA SER A 153 -5.17 -2.21 -9.85
C SER A 153 -4.52 -3.12 -8.84
N TYR A 154 -4.51 -2.66 -7.60
CA TYR A 154 -3.96 -3.35 -6.43
C TYR A 154 -5.07 -3.60 -5.41
N ARG A 155 -4.93 -4.71 -4.68
CA ARG A 155 -5.61 -4.90 -3.40
C ARG A 155 -4.66 -4.51 -2.29
N PHE A 156 -5.17 -3.86 -1.26
CA PHE A 156 -4.39 -3.60 -0.06
C PHE A 156 -5.27 -3.66 1.19
N SER A 157 -4.65 -3.76 2.36
CA SER A 157 -5.34 -3.56 3.64
C SER A 157 -4.79 -2.34 4.37
N GLY A 158 -5.59 -1.79 5.27
CA GLY A 158 -5.25 -0.58 6.04
C GLY A 158 -5.38 0.71 5.24
N GLU A 159 -4.41 1.59 5.40
CA GLU A 159 -4.39 2.95 4.83
C GLU A 159 -3.20 3.14 3.89
N ILE A 160 -3.38 3.97 2.87
CA ILE A 160 -2.26 4.46 2.06
C ILE A 160 -1.47 5.44 2.94
N THR A 161 -0.18 5.17 3.11
CA THR A 161 0.72 5.91 4.01
C THR A 161 1.73 6.77 3.26
N ALA A 162 1.96 6.49 1.99
CA ALA A 162 2.74 7.31 1.07
C ALA A 162 2.23 7.07 -0.35
N PHE A 163 2.25 8.10 -1.17
CA PHE A 163 1.90 8.02 -2.59
C PHE A 163 2.76 9.04 -3.36
N SER A 164 3.32 8.62 -4.48
CA SER A 164 4.06 9.50 -5.39
C SER A 164 3.67 9.23 -6.83
N MET A 165 3.73 10.25 -7.66
CA MET A 165 3.35 10.16 -9.08
C MET A 165 4.11 11.20 -9.91
N SER A 166 4.71 10.77 -11.03
CA SER A 166 5.56 11.66 -11.83
C SER A 166 4.79 12.59 -12.76
N SER A 167 3.54 12.27 -13.06
CA SER A 167 2.65 13.06 -13.91
C SER A 167 1.19 12.81 -13.54
N ASP A 168 0.23 13.15 -14.39
CA ASP A 168 -1.20 13.02 -14.09
C ASP A 168 -1.73 11.60 -14.33
N ALA A 169 -2.53 11.09 -13.39
CA ALA A 169 -3.37 9.91 -13.56
C ALA A 169 -4.65 10.06 -12.73
N LYS A 170 -5.69 9.30 -13.09
CA LYS A 170 -6.90 9.20 -12.27
C LYS A 170 -6.72 8.13 -11.21
N LEU A 171 -7.13 8.44 -9.99
CA LEU A 171 -7.04 7.53 -8.86
C LEU A 171 -8.43 7.08 -8.44
N PHE A 172 -8.58 5.78 -8.19
CA PHE A 172 -9.82 5.20 -7.69
C PHE A 172 -9.55 4.42 -6.43
N LEU A 173 -10.22 4.80 -5.34
CA LEU A 173 -10.20 4.08 -4.08
C LEU A 173 -11.55 3.37 -3.91
N ASP A 174 -11.51 2.05 -3.80
CA ASP A 174 -12.70 1.20 -3.67
C ASP A 174 -13.73 1.44 -4.80
N GLY A 175 -13.21 1.75 -6.01
CA GLY A 175 -13.99 2.02 -7.21
C GLY A 175 -14.52 3.45 -7.35
N VAL A 176 -14.28 4.32 -6.36
CA VAL A 176 -14.66 5.73 -6.37
C VAL A 176 -13.46 6.57 -6.75
N GLU A 177 -13.62 7.46 -7.72
CA GLU A 177 -12.57 8.41 -8.11
C GLU A 177 -12.25 9.37 -6.96
N VAL A 178 -10.97 9.55 -6.65
CA VAL A 178 -10.49 10.39 -5.56
C VAL A 178 -9.44 11.39 -6.06
N ASP A 179 -9.39 12.55 -5.43
CA ASP A 179 -8.34 13.54 -5.67
C ASP A 179 -7.04 13.12 -4.97
N ILE A 180 -5.89 13.44 -5.56
CA ILE A 180 -4.57 13.14 -4.99
C ILE A 180 -4.38 13.73 -3.58
N THR A 181 -5.02 14.86 -3.28
CA THR A 181 -5.00 15.50 -1.95
C THR A 181 -5.76 14.71 -0.88
N SER A 182 -6.54 13.69 -1.27
CA SER A 182 -7.08 12.73 -0.30
C SER A 182 -6.02 11.74 0.21
N LEU A 183 -4.91 11.59 -0.52
CA LEU A 183 -3.79 10.71 -0.19
C LEU A 183 -2.57 11.48 0.33
N LEU A 184 -2.46 12.78 0.01
CA LEU A 184 -1.34 13.65 0.36
C LEU A 184 -1.83 14.90 1.07
N SER A 185 -1.32 15.13 2.28
CA SER A 185 -1.89 16.10 3.23
C SER A 185 -1.55 17.56 2.97
N HIS A 186 -0.48 17.84 2.22
CA HIS A 186 0.01 19.20 1.96
C HIS A 186 -0.11 19.56 0.48
N THR A 187 -0.28 20.84 0.19
CA THR A 187 -0.22 21.39 -1.16
C THR A 187 0.73 22.58 -1.20
N LEU A 188 1.78 22.49 -2.03
CA LEU A 188 2.59 23.65 -2.40
C LEU A 188 2.06 24.20 -3.73
N ALA A 189 1.89 25.51 -3.82
CA ALA A 189 1.52 26.18 -5.06
C ALA A 189 2.44 27.36 -5.34
N ILE A 190 2.90 27.45 -6.59
CA ILE A 190 3.85 28.47 -7.05
C ILE A 190 3.16 29.22 -8.17
N GLN A 191 2.79 30.48 -7.90
CA GLN A 191 2.10 31.36 -8.83
C GLN A 191 3.12 32.34 -9.40
N GLY A 192 3.52 32.16 -10.65
CA GLY A 192 4.43 33.11 -11.26
C GLY A 192 3.75 34.46 -11.53
N THR A 193 4.51 35.53 -11.32
CA THR A 193 4.05 36.92 -11.44
C THR A 193 4.89 37.74 -12.43
N GLY A 194 6.01 37.17 -12.87
CA GLY A 194 6.90 37.72 -13.88
C GLY A 194 6.93 36.90 -15.18
N PRO A 195 7.95 37.11 -16.01
CA PRO A 195 8.10 36.41 -17.28
C PRO A 195 8.49 34.93 -17.11
N ARG A 196 9.27 34.61 -16.07
CA ARG A 196 9.73 33.26 -15.69
C ARG A 196 10.23 33.28 -14.24
N ALA A 197 9.95 32.21 -13.52
CA ALA A 197 10.60 31.85 -12.27
C ALA A 197 10.87 30.34 -12.28
N ASP A 198 12.13 29.96 -12.09
CA ASP A 198 12.55 28.58 -11.96
C ASP A 198 12.51 28.20 -10.47
N TYR A 199 12.10 26.97 -10.16
CA TYR A 199 12.03 26.49 -8.78
C TYR A 199 12.52 25.06 -8.65
N SER A 200 13.01 24.74 -7.46
CA SER A 200 13.23 23.36 -7.04
C SER A 200 12.69 23.15 -5.63
N LEU A 201 12.22 21.94 -5.35
CA LEU A 201 11.73 21.58 -4.02
C LEU A 201 12.13 20.15 -3.66
N HIS A 202 12.21 19.89 -2.36
CA HIS A 202 12.47 18.56 -1.82
C HIS A 202 11.60 18.33 -0.59
N VAL A 203 10.90 17.19 -0.57
CA VAL A 203 10.02 16.80 0.54
C VAL A 203 10.52 15.51 1.21
N SER A 204 10.10 15.30 2.46
CA SER A 204 10.48 14.08 3.19
C SER A 204 9.58 12.87 2.90
N GLY A 205 8.45 13.07 2.22
CA GLY A 205 7.45 12.04 1.93
C GLY A 205 7.14 11.92 0.44
N GLY A 206 5.99 11.31 0.13
CA GLY A 206 5.54 11.16 -1.25
C GLY A 206 5.08 12.48 -1.86
N ILE A 207 5.23 12.60 -3.18
CA ILE A 207 4.93 13.82 -3.95
C ILE A 207 4.28 13.49 -5.29
N ALA A 208 3.32 14.31 -5.70
CA ALA A 208 2.65 14.20 -6.97
C ALA A 208 2.29 15.57 -7.54
N GLY A 209 2.29 15.66 -8.87
CA GLY A 209 1.72 16.79 -9.58
C GLY A 209 0.22 16.93 -9.29
N LYS A 210 -0.26 18.17 -9.09
CA LYS A 210 -1.68 18.47 -8.95
C LYS A 210 -2.27 19.32 -10.09
N ASN A 211 -1.63 20.43 -10.49
CA ASN A 211 -2.07 21.27 -11.63
C ASN A 211 -0.89 22.09 -12.17
N GLY A 212 -0.99 22.50 -13.44
CA GLY A 212 -0.13 23.52 -14.03
C GLY A 212 1.07 22.98 -14.80
N HIS A 213 1.40 21.71 -14.59
CA HIS A 213 2.61 21.08 -15.10
C HIS A 213 2.70 21.11 -16.61
N SER A 214 3.89 21.45 -17.05
CA SER A 214 4.35 21.50 -18.41
C SER A 214 5.46 20.47 -18.62
N GLY A 215 5.97 20.35 -19.85
CA GLY A 215 7.14 19.50 -20.10
C GLY A 215 8.46 20.03 -19.51
N GLU A 216 8.45 21.19 -18.83
CA GLU A 216 9.61 21.70 -18.07
C GLU A 216 9.62 21.20 -16.63
N ASP A 217 8.51 20.65 -16.14
CA ASP A 217 8.37 20.18 -14.77
C ASP A 217 8.71 18.69 -14.69
N ASP A 218 9.68 18.36 -13.83
CA ASP A 218 10.18 17.01 -13.62
C ASP A 218 10.03 16.63 -12.16
N ILE A 219 9.42 15.47 -11.91
CA ILE A 219 9.17 14.94 -10.55
C ILE A 219 9.96 13.65 -10.38
N ASP A 220 11.03 13.70 -9.59
CA ASP A 220 11.74 12.52 -9.12
C ASP A 220 11.00 11.94 -7.91
N ILE A 221 10.08 11.01 -8.19
CA ILE A 221 9.22 10.37 -7.19
C ILE A 221 9.98 9.53 -6.16
N GLU A 222 11.16 9.03 -6.51
CA GLU A 222 12.01 8.22 -5.64
C GLU A 222 12.77 9.08 -4.63
N ARG A 223 13.14 10.30 -5.03
CA ARG A 223 13.85 11.27 -4.17
C ARG A 223 12.94 12.30 -3.53
N GLY A 224 11.65 12.36 -3.90
CA GLY A 224 10.74 13.39 -3.42
C GLY A 224 11.17 14.79 -3.87
N ARG A 225 11.70 14.91 -5.10
CA ARG A 225 12.20 16.17 -5.66
C ARG A 225 11.39 16.62 -6.84
N VAL A 226 11.29 17.92 -7.01
CA VAL A 226 10.76 18.54 -8.22
C VAL A 226 11.70 19.64 -8.65
N ASP A 227 11.95 19.70 -9.96
CA ASP A 227 12.51 20.85 -10.65
C ASP A 227 11.45 21.32 -11.66
N GLY A 228 11.19 22.62 -11.70
CA GLY A 228 10.13 23.16 -12.54
C GLY A 228 10.27 24.65 -12.81
N ALA A 229 9.36 25.18 -13.64
CA ALA A 229 9.38 26.60 -14.00
C ALA A 229 7.99 27.14 -14.29
N VAL A 230 7.71 28.32 -13.75
CA VAL A 230 6.44 29.02 -13.95
C VAL A 230 6.63 30.37 -14.62
N GLY A 231 5.79 30.67 -15.61
CA GLY A 231 5.67 32.01 -16.22
C GLY A 231 4.60 32.86 -15.53
N GLY A 232 3.57 33.30 -16.26
CA GLY A 232 2.35 33.87 -15.66
C GLY A 232 1.35 32.83 -15.14
N GLY A 233 1.73 31.54 -15.18
CA GLY A 233 0.90 30.40 -14.79
C GLY A 233 0.97 30.08 -13.30
N ARG A 234 0.47 28.89 -12.93
CA ARG A 234 0.52 28.38 -11.56
C ARG A 234 0.74 26.88 -11.59
N ASP A 235 1.76 26.46 -10.86
CA ASP A 235 2.03 25.04 -10.64
C ASP A 235 1.65 24.68 -9.22
N SER A 236 1.23 23.44 -9.02
CA SER A 236 0.92 22.93 -7.69
C SER A 236 1.23 21.46 -7.54
N TYR A 237 1.76 21.12 -6.37
CA TYR A 237 2.22 19.80 -5.98
C TYR A 237 1.53 19.40 -4.69
N ALA A 238 0.99 18.19 -4.64
CA ALA A 238 0.52 17.58 -3.41
C ALA A 238 1.65 16.74 -2.82
N PHE A 239 1.86 16.80 -1.51
CA PHE A 239 2.91 16.02 -0.85
C PHE A 239 2.53 15.60 0.58
N SER A 240 3.30 14.67 1.12
CA SER A 240 3.24 14.23 2.52
C SER A 240 4.60 14.47 3.21
N GLY A 241 4.60 14.51 4.53
CA GLY A 241 5.80 14.86 5.30
C GLY A 241 6.14 16.34 5.23
N ASP A 242 7.41 16.68 5.43
CA ASP A 242 7.88 18.05 5.55
C ASP A 242 8.45 18.57 4.21
N LEU A 243 8.29 19.87 3.95
CA LEU A 243 9.07 20.58 2.93
C LEU A 243 10.47 20.82 3.48
N LEU A 244 11.45 20.10 2.95
CA LEU A 244 12.82 20.09 3.43
C LEU A 244 13.65 21.22 2.83
N ASP A 245 13.41 21.53 1.55
CA ASP A 245 14.13 22.55 0.81
C ASP A 245 13.24 23.14 -0.28
N PHE A 246 13.41 24.43 -0.54
CA PHE A 246 12.72 25.15 -1.61
C PHE A 246 13.61 26.30 -2.09
N ASP A 247 13.93 26.28 -3.38
CA ASP A 247 14.67 27.34 -4.06
C ASP A 247 13.79 27.95 -5.16
N LEU A 248 13.87 29.27 -5.32
CA LEU A 248 13.11 30.03 -6.30
C LEU A 248 13.99 31.12 -6.88
N ASP A 249 14.20 31.06 -8.19
CA ASP A 249 14.90 32.08 -8.97
C ASP A 249 13.92 32.77 -9.93
N GLY A 250 13.42 33.94 -9.51
CA GLY A 250 12.51 34.77 -10.30
C GLY A 250 11.32 35.29 -9.50
N ASP A 251 10.34 35.84 -10.22
CA ASP A 251 9.18 36.51 -9.62
C ASP A 251 7.98 35.56 -9.50
N ALA A 252 7.75 34.99 -8.31
CA ALA A 252 6.58 34.17 -8.00
C ALA A 252 6.07 34.37 -6.56
N ASP A 253 4.78 34.16 -6.37
CA ASP A 253 4.13 34.03 -5.05
C ASP A 253 4.01 32.53 -4.71
N VAL A 254 4.52 32.14 -3.54
CA VAL A 254 4.50 30.73 -3.09
C VAL A 254 3.52 30.57 -1.94
N PHE A 255 2.72 29.51 -1.99
CA PHE A 255 1.72 29.19 -0.98
C PHE A 255 1.88 27.75 -0.51
N LEU A 256 1.94 27.55 0.80
CA LEU A 256 1.86 26.24 1.44
C LEU A 256 0.50 26.14 2.13
N ASP A 257 -0.30 25.15 1.73
CA ASP A 257 -1.65 24.91 2.27
C ASP A 257 -2.58 26.13 2.20
N GLY A 258 -2.33 27.00 1.21
CA GLY A 258 -3.07 28.24 0.98
C GLY A 258 -2.50 29.47 1.70
N ASP A 259 -1.58 29.29 2.64
CA ASP A 259 -0.87 30.37 3.31
C ASP A 259 0.36 30.78 2.52
N ARG A 260 0.57 32.09 2.34
CA ARG A 260 1.73 32.61 1.60
C ARG A 260 3.01 32.47 2.42
N LEU A 261 4.08 31.96 1.81
CA LEU A 261 5.43 31.85 2.39
C LEU A 261 6.20 33.18 2.32
#